data_AF-Q5JKV5-F1
#
_entry.id   AF-Q5JKV5-F1
#
_cell.length_a   1.000
_cell.length_b   1.000
_cell.length_c   1.000
_cell.angle_alpha   90.00
_cell.angle_beta   90.00
_cell.angle_gamma   90.00
#
_symmetry.space_group_name_H-M   'P 1'
#
loop_
_entity.id
_entity.type
_entity.pdbx_description
1 polymer ?
#
loop_
_entity_poly.entity_id
_entity_poly.type
_entity_poly.pdbx_seq_one_letter_code
_entity_poly.pdbx_strand_id
1 'polypeptide(L)'
;MAVAPVRLVACIVALAAVAPGGVAGHTRGVRPGRAAGKQQPSFPENATRVEAIERQFMEWVRYMGGLEHSTVHHALARAFPSYSLVVDKNPAFGDFTTIQAAVDSLPIINLVRVVIKVNAGTYTEKVNISPMRAFITLEGAGADKTIVQWGDTADSPSGRAGRPLGTYSSASFAVNAQYFLARNITFKNTSPVPKPGASGKQAVALRVSADNAAFVGCRFLGAQDTLYDHSGRHYYKECYIEGSVDFIFGNALSLFEDCHVHAIARDYGALTAQNRQSMLEDTGFSFVNCRVTGSGALYLGRAWGTFSRVVFAYTYMDDIIIPRGWYNWGDPNREL
;
A
#
# COMPACT_ATOMS: atom_id res chain seq x y z
N MET A 1 -12.39 64.03 30.93
CA MET A 1 -12.57 62.56 30.82
C MET A 1 -12.42 62.20 29.35
N ALA A 2 -11.29 61.58 29.01
CA ALA A 2 -10.87 61.35 27.63
C ALA A 2 -11.58 60.13 27.03
N VAL A 3 -12.15 60.31 25.84
CA VAL A 3 -12.75 59.26 25.02
C VAL A 3 -11.63 58.53 24.29
N ALA A 4 -11.46 57.24 24.57
CA ALA A 4 -10.51 56.38 23.88
C ALA A 4 -11.08 55.93 22.53
N PRO A 5 -10.32 55.95 21.42
CA PRO A 5 -10.79 55.44 20.14
C PRO A 5 -10.63 53.91 20.08
N VAL A 6 -11.73 53.24 19.72
CA VAL A 6 -11.79 51.81 19.40
C VAL A 6 -10.90 51.52 18.20
N ARG A 7 -9.81 50.77 18.40
CA ARG A 7 -9.01 50.20 17.31
C ARG A 7 -9.71 48.95 16.78
N LEU A 8 -10.29 49.05 15.60
CA LEU A 8 -10.77 47.91 14.82
C LEU A 8 -9.54 47.10 14.37
N VAL A 9 -9.24 45.98 15.04
CA VAL A 9 -8.25 45.01 14.55
C VAL A 9 -8.95 44.17 13.50
N ALA A 10 -8.66 44.43 12.22
CA ALA A 10 -9.05 43.57 11.13
C ALA A 10 -8.26 42.25 11.22
N CYS A 11 -8.86 41.22 11.82
CA CYS A 11 -8.39 39.85 11.68
C CYS A 11 -8.64 39.39 10.25
N ILE A 12 -7.62 39.50 9.40
CA ILE A 12 -7.59 38.81 8.11
C ILE A 12 -7.45 37.32 8.42
N VAL A 13 -8.57 36.60 8.43
CA VAL A 13 -8.59 35.14 8.38
C VAL A 13 -8.18 34.75 6.97
N ALA A 14 -6.89 34.42 6.79
CA ALA A 14 -6.44 33.71 5.61
C ALA A 14 -7.00 32.28 5.67
N LEU A 15 -8.17 32.09 5.07
CA LEU A 15 -8.69 30.78 4.70
C LEU A 15 -7.73 30.17 3.67
N ALA A 16 -6.74 29.41 4.15
CA ALA A 16 -6.02 28.47 3.32
C ALA A 16 -7.00 27.35 2.96
N ALA A 17 -7.70 27.52 1.84
CA ALA A 17 -8.38 26.43 1.16
C ALA A 17 -7.32 25.39 0.79
N VAL A 18 -7.18 24.35 1.61
CA VAL A 18 -6.48 23.13 1.22
C VAL A 18 -7.34 22.51 0.13
N ALA A 19 -6.95 22.74 -1.12
CA ALA A 19 -7.52 22.02 -2.25
C ALA A 19 -7.36 20.51 -1.96
N PRO A 20 -8.38 19.69 -2.24
CA PRO A 20 -8.19 18.25 -2.24
C PRO A 20 -7.05 17.97 -3.21
N GLY A 21 -5.98 17.34 -2.71
CA GLY A 21 -4.84 16.96 -3.52
C GLY A 21 -5.36 16.11 -4.67
N GLY A 22 -5.45 16.73 -5.85
CA GLY A 22 -5.79 16.04 -7.07
C GLY A 22 -4.78 14.91 -7.24
N VAL A 23 -5.28 13.68 -7.26
CA VAL A 23 -4.50 12.55 -7.77
C VAL A 23 -4.19 12.93 -9.21
N ALA A 24 -2.93 13.30 -9.48
CA ALA A 24 -2.44 13.45 -10.82
C ALA A 24 -2.49 12.05 -11.47
N GLY A 25 -3.61 11.75 -12.12
CA GLY A 25 -3.74 10.60 -12.99
C GLY A 25 -2.69 10.72 -14.08
N HIS A 26 -1.62 9.95 -13.95
CA HIS A 26 -0.53 9.89 -14.92
C HIS A 26 -0.83 8.93 -16.07
N THR A 27 -2.09 8.78 -16.47
CA THR A 27 -2.38 8.40 -17.85
C THR A 27 -2.37 9.69 -18.67
N ARG A 28 -1.16 10.20 -18.97
CA ARG A 28 -1.03 10.85 -20.28
C ARG A 28 -1.34 9.74 -21.28
N GLY A 29 -2.61 9.62 -21.68
CA GLY A 29 -2.95 8.87 -22.87
C GLY A 29 -1.97 9.26 -23.96
N VAL A 30 -1.51 8.28 -24.73
CA VAL A 30 -0.58 8.47 -25.83
C VAL A 30 -1.07 9.65 -26.66
N ARG A 31 -0.51 10.85 -26.44
CA ARG A 31 -0.71 11.97 -27.33
C ARG A 31 0.13 11.60 -28.54
N PRO A 32 -0.46 11.41 -29.73
CA PRO A 32 0.34 11.24 -30.92
C PRO A 32 1.22 12.48 -31.02
N GLY A 33 2.53 12.29 -30.91
CA GLY A 33 3.47 13.35 -31.23
C GLY A 33 3.13 13.87 -32.62
N ARG A 34 3.28 15.18 -32.81
CA ARG A 34 3.07 15.88 -34.07
C ARG A 34 4.15 15.43 -35.08
N ALA A 35 4.09 14.17 -35.51
CA ALA A 35 4.90 13.62 -36.57
C ALA A 35 4.10 13.80 -37.86
N ALA A 36 4.43 14.86 -38.60
CA ALA A 36 3.98 15.02 -39.96
C ALA A 36 4.40 13.79 -40.79
N GLY A 37 3.43 13.14 -41.44
CA GLY A 37 3.70 12.34 -42.63
C GLY A 37 4.20 10.90 -42.45
N LYS A 38 3.73 10.13 -41.46
CA LYS A 38 3.78 8.66 -41.54
C LYS A 38 2.39 8.09 -41.29
N GLN A 39 1.86 7.34 -42.26
CA GLN A 39 0.61 6.60 -42.15
C GLN A 39 0.61 5.79 -40.85
N GLN A 40 -0.51 5.82 -40.11
CA GLN A 40 -0.80 4.80 -39.10
C GLN A 40 -0.57 3.43 -39.76
N PRO A 41 0.10 2.48 -39.09
CA PRO A 41 0.21 1.13 -39.65
C PRO A 41 -1.20 0.62 -39.93
N SER A 42 -1.47 0.33 -41.20
CA SER A 42 -2.77 -0.15 -41.65
C SER A 42 -3.03 -1.52 -41.01
N PHE A 43 -4.19 -1.62 -40.34
CA PHE A 43 -4.66 -2.88 -39.76
C PHE A 43 -4.85 -3.92 -40.88
N PRO A 44 -4.54 -5.21 -40.65
CA PRO A 44 -4.89 -6.25 -41.61
C PRO A 44 -6.42 -6.29 -41.75
N GLU A 45 -6.92 -6.28 -42.99
CA GLU A 45 -8.35 -6.13 -43.34
C GLU A 45 -9.28 -7.19 -42.72
N ASN A 46 -8.74 -8.26 -42.13
CA ASN A 46 -9.47 -9.42 -41.62
C ASN A 46 -9.36 -9.67 -40.10
N ALA A 47 -8.79 -8.75 -39.31
CA ALA A 47 -8.72 -8.96 -37.85
C ALA A 47 -10.11 -8.83 -37.20
N THR A 48 -10.47 -9.78 -36.34
CA THR A 48 -11.70 -9.67 -35.54
C THR A 48 -11.58 -8.54 -34.51
N ARG A 49 -12.72 -8.00 -34.06
CA ARG A 49 -12.75 -6.96 -33.01
C ARG A 49 -12.02 -7.38 -31.72
N VAL A 50 -12.04 -8.68 -31.40
CA VAL A 50 -11.35 -9.26 -30.24
C VAL A 50 -9.84 -9.23 -30.44
N GLU A 51 -9.35 -9.71 -31.59
CA GLU A 51 -7.92 -9.68 -31.94
C GLU A 51 -7.35 -8.26 -31.95
N ALA A 52 -8.15 -7.26 -32.36
CA ALA A 52 -7.75 -5.86 -32.33
C ALA A 52 -7.59 -5.33 -30.90
N ILE A 53 -8.53 -5.66 -29.99
CA ILE A 53 -8.46 -5.28 -28.57
C ILE A 53 -7.26 -5.97 -27.91
N GLU A 54 -7.08 -7.27 -28.14
CA GLU A 54 -5.94 -8.02 -27.61
C GLU A 54 -4.61 -7.44 -28.09
N ARG A 55 -4.49 -7.09 -29.37
CA ARG A 55 -3.26 -6.50 -29.91
C ARG A 55 -2.96 -5.14 -29.28
N GLN A 56 -3.96 -4.25 -29.18
CA GLN A 56 -3.80 -2.96 -28.51
C GLN A 56 -3.42 -3.14 -27.03
N PHE A 57 -4.04 -4.09 -26.33
CA PHE A 57 -3.68 -4.42 -24.96
C PHE A 57 -2.25 -4.92 -24.85
N MET A 58 -1.82 -5.83 -25.73
CA MET A 58 -0.44 -6.36 -25.73
C MET A 58 0.59 -5.31 -26.11
N GLU A 59 0.27 -4.37 -27.01
CA GLU A 59 1.12 -3.20 -27.30
C GLU A 59 1.26 -2.31 -26.07
N TRP A 60 0.15 -2.04 -25.36
CA TRP A 60 0.18 -1.31 -24.10
C TRP A 60 0.99 -2.04 -23.03
N VAL A 61 0.84 -3.37 -22.88
CA VAL A 61 1.65 -4.19 -21.96
C VAL A 61 3.13 -4.08 -22.29
N ARG A 62 3.52 -4.17 -23.57
CA ARG A 62 4.93 -4.02 -23.98
C ARG A 62 5.46 -2.62 -23.71
N TYR A 63 4.66 -1.58 -23.92
CA TYR A 63 5.05 -0.19 -23.62
C TYR A 63 5.22 0.04 -22.12
N MET A 64 4.24 -0.39 -21.30
CA MET A 64 4.27 -0.22 -19.85
C MET A 64 5.34 -1.06 -19.17
N GLY A 65 5.61 -2.27 -19.69
CA GLY A 65 6.69 -3.14 -19.24
C GLY A 65 8.05 -2.86 -19.90
N GLY A 66 8.10 -1.91 -20.83
CA GLY A 66 9.31 -1.58 -21.58
C GLY A 66 10.35 -0.83 -20.74
N LEU A 67 11.63 -1.12 -20.97
CA LEU A 67 12.76 -0.47 -20.29
C LEU A 67 12.85 1.05 -20.54
N GLU A 68 12.19 1.54 -21.59
CA GLU A 68 12.15 2.96 -21.97
C GLU A 68 11.13 3.79 -21.17
N HIS A 69 10.33 3.16 -20.30
CA HIS A 69 9.37 3.89 -19.48
C HIS A 69 10.10 4.73 -18.41
N SER A 70 9.73 5.99 -18.25
CA SER A 70 10.45 6.97 -17.40
C SER A 70 10.60 6.53 -15.93
N THR A 71 9.63 5.79 -15.40
CA THR A 71 9.69 5.21 -14.05
C THR A 71 10.75 4.11 -13.93
N VAL A 72 10.96 3.33 -15.00
CA VAL A 72 11.99 2.30 -15.06
C VAL A 72 13.37 2.96 -15.10
N HIS A 73 13.55 4.01 -15.90
CA HIS A 73 14.80 4.79 -15.89
C HIS A 73 15.14 5.36 -14.51
N HIS A 74 14.16 5.95 -13.80
CA HIS A 74 14.38 6.48 -12.46
C HIS A 74 14.75 5.40 -11.44
N ALA A 75 14.14 4.21 -11.54
CA ALA A 75 14.46 3.06 -10.71
C ALA A 75 15.85 2.50 -11.03
N LEU A 76 16.19 2.30 -12.31
CA LEU A 76 17.48 1.76 -12.74
C LEU A 76 18.66 2.66 -12.38
N ALA A 77 18.50 3.98 -12.53
CA ALA A 77 19.51 4.96 -12.13
C ALA A 77 19.86 4.89 -10.63
N ARG A 78 19.00 4.28 -9.81
CA ARG A 78 19.11 4.15 -8.35
C ARG A 78 18.86 2.71 -7.90
N ALA A 79 19.21 1.75 -8.75
CA ALA A 79 19.10 0.33 -8.43
C ALA A 79 20.17 -0.10 -7.43
N PHE A 80 21.37 0.47 -7.56
CA PHE A 80 22.49 0.18 -6.67
C PHE A 80 22.51 1.11 -5.45
N PRO A 81 22.75 0.57 -4.24
CA PRO A 81 22.84 1.37 -3.04
C PRO A 81 24.06 2.29 -3.06
N SER A 82 23.88 3.54 -2.66
CA SER A 82 24.99 4.47 -2.44
C SER A 82 25.71 4.19 -1.12
N TYR A 83 24.98 3.77 -0.10
CA TYR A 83 25.52 3.30 1.18
C TYR A 83 24.48 2.48 1.93
N SER A 84 24.90 1.86 3.03
CA SER A 84 24.03 1.13 3.94
C SER A 84 24.18 1.61 5.38
N LEU A 85 23.11 1.51 6.16
CA LEU A 85 23.06 1.69 7.61
C LEU A 85 22.70 0.36 8.25
N VAL A 86 23.22 0.08 9.44
CA VAL A 86 22.91 -1.12 10.23
C VAL A 86 22.10 -0.73 11.45
N VAL A 87 20.98 -1.41 11.65
CA VAL A 87 20.15 -1.32 12.86
C VAL A 87 20.32 -2.60 13.66
N ASP A 88 20.75 -2.48 14.90
CA ASP A 88 20.89 -3.60 15.84
C ASP A 88 20.50 -3.14 17.26
N LYS A 89 19.74 -3.96 17.98
CA LYS A 89 19.34 -3.65 19.36
C LYS A 89 20.54 -3.47 20.30
N ASN A 90 21.66 -4.12 19.99
CA ASN A 90 22.93 -3.91 20.65
C ASN A 90 23.71 -2.78 19.96
N PRO A 91 23.95 -1.64 20.63
CA PRO A 91 24.65 -0.50 20.05
C PRO A 91 26.10 -0.80 19.64
N ALA A 92 26.68 -1.92 20.09
CA ALA A 92 28.02 -2.34 19.65
C ALA A 92 28.04 -2.91 18.22
N PHE A 93 26.88 -3.28 17.65
CA PHE A 93 26.77 -3.98 16.36
C PHE A 93 25.95 -3.24 15.30
N GLY A 94 25.43 -2.05 15.61
CA GLY A 94 24.63 -1.25 14.68
C GLY A 94 24.99 0.23 14.74
N ASP A 95 24.76 0.94 13.63
CA ASP A 95 24.83 2.40 13.57
C ASP A 95 23.68 3.03 14.39
N PHE A 96 22.55 2.31 14.48
CA PHE A 96 21.36 2.72 15.24
C PHE A 96 20.76 1.53 16.00
N THR A 97 20.03 1.81 17.08
CA THR A 97 19.29 0.81 17.85
C THR A 97 17.81 0.69 17.48
N THR A 98 17.30 1.64 16.69
CA THR A 98 15.91 1.68 16.21
C THR A 98 15.86 1.97 14.71
N ILE A 99 14.82 1.47 14.05
CA ILE A 99 14.59 1.66 12.62
C ILE A 99 14.25 3.13 12.35
N GLN A 100 13.42 3.75 13.20
CA GLN A 100 13.04 5.15 13.04
C GLN A 100 14.26 6.08 13.12
N ALA A 101 15.23 5.82 14.02
CA ALA A 101 16.43 6.64 14.11
C ALA A 101 17.30 6.56 12.84
N ALA A 102 17.43 5.36 12.24
CA ALA A 102 18.13 5.20 10.96
C ALA A 102 17.40 5.89 9.79
N VAL A 103 16.06 5.91 9.81
CA VAL A 103 15.27 6.69 8.84
C VAL A 103 15.47 8.20 9.06
N ASP A 104 15.54 8.64 10.31
CA ASP A 104 15.66 10.05 10.67
C ASP A 104 17.05 10.64 10.44
N SER A 105 18.09 9.81 10.41
CA SER A 105 19.44 10.23 10.05
C SER A 105 19.61 10.55 8.57
N LEU A 106 18.66 10.14 7.72
CA LEU A 106 18.70 10.44 6.29
C LEU A 106 18.39 11.92 6.03
N PRO A 107 18.98 12.53 4.98
CA PRO A 107 18.61 13.87 4.56
C PRO A 107 17.10 14.02 4.37
N ILE A 108 16.56 15.21 4.66
CA ILE A 108 15.13 15.50 4.47
C ILE A 108 14.71 15.16 3.04
N ILE A 109 15.55 15.50 2.06
CA ILE A 109 15.39 15.12 0.65
C ILE A 109 16.40 14.01 0.35
N ASN A 110 15.94 12.77 0.25
CA ASN A 110 16.79 11.66 -0.17
C ASN A 110 16.65 11.40 -1.67
N LEU A 111 17.78 11.45 -2.40
CA LEU A 111 17.83 11.29 -3.86
C LEU A 111 18.56 10.02 -4.30
N VAL A 112 19.12 9.27 -3.36
CA VAL A 112 19.95 8.10 -3.61
C VAL A 112 19.40 6.86 -2.89
N ARG A 113 19.74 5.68 -3.41
CA ARG A 113 19.35 4.42 -2.79
C ARG A 113 20.12 4.20 -1.49
N VAL A 114 19.41 4.08 -0.37
CA VAL A 114 20.01 3.77 0.93
C VAL A 114 19.43 2.46 1.45
N VAL A 115 20.30 1.52 1.85
CA VAL A 115 19.87 0.23 2.42
C VAL A 115 19.99 0.29 3.93
N ILE A 116 18.87 0.20 4.63
CA ILE A 116 18.82 0.03 6.09
C ILE A 116 18.72 -1.47 6.37
N LYS A 117 19.83 -2.07 6.80
CA LYS A 117 19.91 -3.48 7.22
C LYS A 117 19.49 -3.59 8.67
N VAL A 118 18.50 -4.42 8.96
CA VAL A 118 17.93 -4.60 10.29
C VAL A 118 18.27 -6.01 10.78
N ASN A 119 19.19 -6.08 11.75
CA ASN A 119 19.60 -7.34 12.34
C ASN A 119 18.45 -8.03 13.08
N ALA A 120 18.60 -9.33 13.31
CA ALA A 120 17.58 -10.15 13.96
C ALA A 120 17.15 -9.56 15.31
N GLY A 121 15.84 -9.58 15.57
CA GLY A 121 15.25 -9.06 16.78
C GLY A 121 13.84 -8.54 16.60
N THR A 122 13.17 -8.34 17.73
CA THR A 122 11.87 -7.65 17.79
C THR A 122 12.07 -6.19 18.19
N TYR A 123 11.69 -5.29 17.28
CA TYR A 123 11.71 -3.84 17.40
C TYR A 123 10.30 -3.35 17.69
N THR A 124 10.03 -2.99 18.94
CA THR A 124 8.73 -2.45 19.36
C THR A 124 8.77 -0.93 19.23
N GLU A 125 8.48 -0.44 18.03
CA GLU A 125 8.52 0.97 17.68
C GLU A 125 7.51 1.25 16.57
N LYS A 126 7.09 2.52 16.48
CA LYS A 126 6.27 3.01 15.38
C LYS A 126 7.18 3.71 14.37
N VAL A 127 7.13 3.29 13.11
CA VAL A 127 7.99 3.83 12.06
C VAL A 127 7.15 4.60 11.03
N ASN A 128 7.59 5.79 10.67
CA ASN A 128 6.98 6.61 9.63
C ASN A 128 8.06 7.20 8.70
N ILE A 129 8.02 6.78 7.43
CA ILE A 129 8.88 7.29 6.38
C ILE A 129 8.17 8.45 5.68
N SER A 130 8.74 9.65 5.77
CA SER A 130 8.17 10.86 5.16
C SER A 130 8.25 10.81 3.62
N PRO A 131 7.35 11.52 2.91
CA PRO A 131 7.33 11.50 1.43
C PRO A 131 8.61 11.97 0.74
N MET A 132 9.43 12.76 1.44
CA MET A 132 10.68 13.33 0.89
C MET A 132 11.88 12.38 0.99
N ARG A 133 11.70 11.21 1.63
CA ARG A 133 12.76 10.20 1.83
C ARG A 133 12.60 9.01 0.87
N ALA A 134 12.54 9.28 -0.43
CA ALA A 134 12.44 8.26 -1.48
C ALA A 134 13.65 7.32 -1.49
N PHE A 135 13.55 6.21 -2.23
CA PHE A 135 14.67 5.27 -2.48
C PHE A 135 15.27 4.58 -1.24
N ILE A 136 14.48 4.36 -0.18
CA ILE A 136 14.91 3.53 0.95
C ILE A 136 14.67 2.05 0.63
N THR A 137 15.65 1.21 0.95
CA THR A 137 15.50 -0.24 1.03
C THR A 137 15.63 -0.68 2.49
N LEU A 138 14.63 -1.37 3.02
CA LEU A 138 14.66 -1.98 4.35
C LEU A 138 14.91 -3.48 4.20
N GLU A 139 15.99 -4.00 4.77
CA GLU A 139 16.39 -5.40 4.60
C GLU A 139 16.55 -6.07 5.98
N GLY A 140 15.68 -7.02 6.31
CA GLY A 140 15.80 -7.81 7.52
C GLY A 140 16.74 -9.01 7.37
N ALA A 141 17.20 -9.56 8.48
CA ALA A 141 18.03 -10.78 8.54
C ALA A 141 17.24 -12.09 8.25
N GLY A 142 15.97 -11.98 7.88
CA GLY A 142 15.01 -13.08 7.73
C GLY A 142 13.66 -12.66 8.29
N ALA A 143 12.57 -12.93 7.56
CA ALA A 143 11.26 -12.45 7.99
C ALA A 143 10.76 -13.15 9.28
N ASP A 144 11.25 -14.36 9.55
CA ASP A 144 11.05 -15.09 10.81
C ASP A 144 11.90 -14.55 11.97
N LYS A 145 12.94 -13.74 11.70
CA LYS A 145 13.94 -13.29 12.68
C LYS A 145 13.89 -11.80 12.98
N THR A 146 13.45 -10.99 12.02
CA THR A 146 13.38 -9.52 12.16
C THR A 146 11.93 -9.07 12.13
N ILE A 147 11.46 -8.51 13.25
CA ILE A 147 10.07 -8.12 13.45
C ILE A 147 10.02 -6.67 13.91
N VAL A 148 9.33 -5.80 13.17
CA VAL A 148 8.91 -4.48 13.66
C VAL A 148 7.44 -4.53 14.05
N GLN A 149 7.12 -4.07 15.26
CA GLN A 149 5.76 -4.17 15.79
C GLN A 149 5.30 -2.96 16.60
N TRP A 150 4.01 -2.69 16.52
CA TRP A 150 3.30 -1.75 17.38
C TRP A 150 1.88 -2.27 17.69
N GLY A 151 1.12 -1.57 18.53
CA GLY A 151 -0.17 -2.06 19.05
C GLY A 151 -1.31 -1.05 19.04
N ASP A 152 -1.27 -0.07 18.12
CA ASP A 152 -2.34 0.92 18.01
C ASP A 152 -3.57 0.34 17.28
N THR A 153 -4.76 0.74 17.73
CA THR A 153 -6.03 0.57 17.00
C THR A 153 -6.57 1.93 16.56
N ALA A 154 -7.60 1.95 15.72
CA ALA A 154 -8.28 3.18 15.34
C ALA A 154 -8.84 3.95 16.56
N ASP A 155 -9.29 3.24 17.60
CA ASP A 155 -9.75 3.83 18.86
C ASP A 155 -8.65 4.16 19.88
N SER A 156 -7.37 3.95 19.57
CA SER A 156 -6.28 4.34 20.48
C SER A 156 -6.41 5.82 20.87
N PRO A 157 -6.33 6.19 22.17
CA PRO A 157 -6.48 7.57 22.64
C PRO A 157 -5.23 8.44 22.40
N SER A 158 -4.32 7.99 21.55
CA SER A 158 -3.05 8.64 21.18
C SER A 158 -3.20 9.63 20.02
N GLY A 159 -4.43 9.89 19.55
CA GLY A 159 -4.71 10.90 18.53
C GLY A 159 -4.64 12.34 19.06
N ARG A 160 -4.70 13.31 18.14
CA ARG A 160 -4.59 14.74 18.45
C ARG A 160 -5.69 15.15 19.43
N ALA A 161 -5.29 15.83 20.51
CA ALA A 161 -6.19 16.28 21.59
C ALA A 161 -7.00 15.12 22.23
N GLY A 162 -6.42 13.93 22.32
CA GLY A 162 -7.04 12.76 22.96
C GLY A 162 -8.17 12.11 22.15
N ARG A 163 -8.33 12.49 20.87
CA ARG A 163 -9.30 11.86 19.96
C ARG A 163 -8.80 10.47 19.52
N PRO A 164 -9.72 9.59 19.07
CA PRO A 164 -9.35 8.35 18.39
C PRO A 164 -8.33 8.61 17.27
N LEU A 165 -7.32 7.74 17.22
CA LEU A 165 -6.22 7.82 16.27
C LEU A 165 -6.70 7.66 14.80
N GLY A 166 -7.72 6.84 14.59
CA GLY A 166 -8.24 6.43 13.29
C GLY A 166 -7.36 5.36 12.61
N THR A 167 -7.96 4.62 11.67
CA THR A 167 -7.29 3.51 10.96
C THR A 167 -6.01 3.95 10.26
N TYR A 168 -6.01 5.12 9.61
CA TYR A 168 -4.84 5.60 8.87
C TYR A 168 -3.59 5.74 9.74
N SER A 169 -3.78 6.21 10.97
CA SER A 169 -2.70 6.51 11.90
C SER A 169 -2.41 5.34 12.85
N SER A 170 -3.18 4.24 12.82
CA SER A 170 -2.91 3.04 13.63
C SER A 170 -1.77 2.17 13.08
N ALA A 171 -1.26 2.48 11.89
CA ALA A 171 -0.16 1.78 11.24
C ALA A 171 1.08 1.67 12.13
N SER A 172 1.55 0.44 12.35
CA SER A 172 2.83 0.17 13.04
C SER A 172 4.01 0.65 12.20
N PHE A 173 3.92 0.46 10.88
CA PHE A 173 4.88 0.95 9.90
C PHE A 173 4.17 1.71 8.78
N ALA A 174 4.54 2.97 8.55
CA ALA A 174 3.94 3.83 7.53
C ALA A 174 4.96 4.25 6.47
N VAL A 175 4.74 3.83 5.23
CA VAL A 175 5.54 4.21 4.07
C VAL A 175 4.80 5.30 3.28
N ASN A 176 5.39 6.50 3.19
CA ASN A 176 4.86 7.56 2.32
C ASN A 176 5.86 7.96 1.22
N ALA A 177 6.97 7.24 1.09
CA ALA A 177 8.09 7.55 0.21
C ALA A 177 8.15 6.64 -1.02
N GLN A 178 8.34 7.24 -2.19
CA GLN A 178 8.39 6.52 -3.47
C GLN A 178 9.61 5.61 -3.58
N TYR A 179 9.48 4.57 -4.42
CA TYR A 179 10.55 3.59 -4.68
C TYR A 179 11.04 2.86 -3.42
N PHE A 180 10.19 2.75 -2.40
CA PHE A 180 10.50 2.00 -1.18
C PHE A 180 10.59 0.50 -1.48
N LEU A 181 11.61 -0.16 -0.94
CA LEU A 181 11.76 -1.60 -1.04
C LEU A 181 11.83 -2.20 0.38
N ALA A 182 11.14 -3.30 0.62
CA ALA A 182 11.34 -4.10 1.83
C ALA A 182 11.63 -5.55 1.48
N ARG A 183 12.55 -6.17 2.22
CA ARG A 183 12.96 -7.56 2.03
C ARG A 183 13.11 -8.27 3.36
N ASN A 184 12.62 -9.51 3.44
CA ASN A 184 12.92 -10.46 4.52
C ASN A 184 12.69 -9.87 5.93
N ILE A 185 11.57 -9.19 6.14
CA ILE A 185 11.20 -8.56 7.41
C ILE A 185 9.69 -8.73 7.69
N THR A 186 9.33 -8.84 8.97
CA THR A 186 7.92 -8.87 9.42
C THR A 186 7.48 -7.49 9.91
N PHE A 187 6.33 -7.04 9.41
CA PHE A 187 5.56 -5.92 9.95
C PHE A 187 4.37 -6.46 10.73
N LYS A 188 4.19 -6.04 11.98
CA LYS A 188 3.15 -6.59 12.85
C LYS A 188 2.39 -5.51 13.61
N ASN A 189 1.06 -5.63 13.63
CA ASN A 189 0.24 -5.01 14.68
C ASN A 189 -0.10 -6.07 15.73
N THR A 190 0.10 -5.77 17.01
CA THR A 190 -0.11 -6.71 18.11
C THR A 190 -1.54 -6.75 18.63
N SER A 191 -2.44 -5.92 18.08
CA SER A 191 -3.85 -5.90 18.46
C SER A 191 -4.52 -7.26 18.16
N PRO A 192 -5.28 -7.82 19.10
CA PRO A 192 -5.89 -9.14 18.93
C PRO A 192 -7.05 -9.11 17.94
N VAL A 193 -7.46 -10.29 17.46
CA VAL A 193 -8.67 -10.45 16.65
C VAL A 193 -9.87 -9.86 17.39
N PRO A 194 -10.55 -8.85 16.82
CA PRO A 194 -11.68 -8.22 17.48
C PRO A 194 -12.88 -9.18 17.57
N LYS A 195 -13.75 -8.93 18.55
CA LYS A 195 -15.06 -9.58 18.58
C LYS A 195 -15.89 -9.10 17.38
N PRO A 196 -16.77 -9.95 16.80
CA PRO A 196 -17.70 -9.52 15.77
C PRO A 196 -18.48 -8.27 16.20
N GLY A 197 -18.60 -7.28 15.30
CA GLY A 197 -19.31 -6.02 15.53
C GLY A 197 -18.58 -5.02 16.44
N ALA A 198 -17.35 -5.28 16.88
CA ALA A 198 -16.60 -4.31 17.66
C ALA A 198 -16.21 -3.08 16.83
N SER A 199 -16.50 -1.89 17.35
CA SER A 199 -16.11 -0.62 16.73
C SER A 199 -14.66 -0.26 17.04
N GLY A 200 -14.00 0.40 16.07
CA GLY A 200 -12.70 1.05 16.26
C GLY A 200 -11.50 0.12 16.51
N LYS A 201 -11.64 -1.17 16.14
CA LYS A 201 -10.61 -2.20 16.33
C LYS A 201 -9.71 -2.42 15.11
N GLN A 202 -9.84 -1.59 14.08
CA GLN A 202 -8.93 -1.59 12.93
C GLN A 202 -7.50 -1.33 13.41
N ALA A 203 -6.55 -2.18 13.00
CA ALA A 203 -5.21 -2.19 13.57
C ALA A 203 -4.17 -2.52 12.50
N VAL A 204 -3.61 -1.49 11.89
CA VAL A 204 -2.76 -1.61 10.70
C VAL A 204 -1.35 -2.04 11.08
N ALA A 205 -0.85 -3.11 10.45
CA ALA A 205 0.54 -3.56 10.58
C ALA A 205 1.45 -2.72 9.68
N LEU A 206 1.09 -2.58 8.40
CA LEU A 206 1.77 -1.72 7.45
C LEU A 206 0.78 -0.91 6.62
N ARG A 207 1.07 0.38 6.46
CA ARG A 207 0.41 1.25 5.48
C ARG A 207 1.40 1.71 4.42
N VAL A 208 1.01 1.66 3.16
CA VAL A 208 1.79 2.21 2.04
C VAL A 208 0.96 3.21 1.23
N SER A 209 1.46 4.45 1.18
CA SER A 209 0.88 5.60 0.47
C SER A 209 1.95 6.22 -0.44
N ALA A 210 2.50 5.43 -1.37
CA ALA A 210 3.65 5.86 -2.17
C ALA A 210 3.78 5.08 -3.48
N ASP A 211 4.20 5.73 -4.55
CA ASP A 211 4.32 5.06 -5.83
C ASP A 211 5.61 4.22 -5.97
N ASN A 212 5.52 3.10 -6.72
CA ASN A 212 6.61 2.17 -7.03
C ASN A 212 7.24 1.47 -5.81
N ALA A 213 6.43 1.06 -4.84
CA ALA A 213 6.95 0.28 -3.69
C ALA A 213 6.97 -1.23 -4.00
N ALA A 214 7.92 -1.96 -3.43
CA ALA A 214 7.93 -3.42 -3.53
C ALA A 214 8.34 -4.11 -2.22
N PHE A 215 7.76 -5.28 -2.00
CA PHE A 215 7.95 -6.12 -0.81
C PHE A 215 8.26 -7.53 -1.27
N VAL A 216 9.37 -8.11 -0.81
CA VAL A 216 9.83 -9.45 -1.24
C VAL A 216 10.18 -10.30 -0.04
N GLY A 217 9.53 -11.45 0.13
CA GLY A 217 9.77 -12.32 1.28
C GLY A 217 9.38 -11.68 2.62
N CYS A 218 8.46 -10.71 2.61
CA CYS A 218 8.00 -10.01 3.82
C CYS A 218 6.81 -10.74 4.47
N ARG A 219 6.58 -10.48 5.76
CA ARG A 219 5.36 -10.92 6.45
C ARG A 219 4.59 -9.73 6.99
N PHE A 220 3.26 -9.78 6.88
CA PHE A 220 2.34 -8.78 7.39
C PHE A 220 1.37 -9.46 8.35
N LEU A 221 1.50 -9.17 9.64
CA LEU A 221 0.78 -9.87 10.70
C LEU A 221 -0.15 -8.91 11.44
N GLY A 222 -1.43 -9.22 11.46
CA GLY A 222 -2.44 -8.42 12.15
C GLY A 222 -3.76 -9.17 12.22
N ALA A 223 -4.83 -8.45 12.53
CA ALA A 223 -6.18 -9.01 12.54
C ALA A 223 -7.09 -8.22 11.58
N GLN A 224 -7.82 -7.23 12.09
CA GLN A 224 -8.62 -6.35 11.25
C GLN A 224 -7.74 -5.28 10.63
N ASP A 225 -7.87 -5.07 9.31
CA ASP A 225 -7.16 -4.04 8.55
C ASP A 225 -5.61 -4.19 8.58
N THR A 226 -5.08 -5.41 8.46
CA THR A 226 -3.63 -5.69 8.57
C THR A 226 -2.76 -4.86 7.61
N LEU A 227 -3.03 -4.96 6.31
CA LEU A 227 -2.26 -4.30 5.25
C LEU A 227 -3.11 -3.20 4.62
N TYR A 228 -2.78 -1.95 4.95
CA TYR A 228 -3.40 -0.78 4.34
C TYR A 228 -2.63 -0.40 3.07
N ASP A 229 -3.01 -1.06 1.99
CA ASP A 229 -2.52 -0.83 0.64
C ASP A 229 -3.19 0.42 0.02
N HIS A 230 -2.86 1.57 0.60
CA HIS A 230 -3.66 2.79 0.53
C HIS A 230 -3.67 3.42 -0.86
N SER A 231 -2.50 3.77 -1.41
CA SER A 231 -2.40 4.40 -2.73
C SER A 231 -0.99 4.28 -3.33
N GLY A 232 -0.91 4.15 -4.66
CA GLY A 232 0.32 3.95 -5.40
C GLY A 232 0.31 2.67 -6.22
N ARG A 233 1.43 2.36 -6.87
CA ARG A 233 1.67 1.08 -7.54
C ARG A 233 2.61 0.22 -6.71
N HIS A 234 2.16 -0.97 -6.33
CA HIS A 234 2.92 -1.83 -5.43
C HIS A 234 3.06 -3.26 -5.95
N TYR A 235 4.16 -3.89 -5.58
CA TYR A 235 4.46 -5.27 -5.91
C TYR A 235 4.81 -6.06 -4.66
N TYR A 236 4.10 -7.16 -4.43
CA TYR A 236 4.32 -8.08 -3.32
C TYR A 236 4.70 -9.43 -3.90
N LYS A 237 5.90 -9.91 -3.61
CA LYS A 237 6.40 -11.21 -4.08
C LYS A 237 6.76 -12.10 -2.90
N GLU A 238 6.32 -13.36 -2.93
CA GLU A 238 6.69 -14.36 -1.92
C GLU A 238 6.38 -13.89 -0.47
N CYS A 239 5.32 -13.09 -0.32
CA CYS A 239 4.95 -12.52 0.97
C CYS A 239 3.95 -13.41 1.71
N TYR A 240 3.96 -13.35 3.04
CA TYR A 240 2.92 -13.93 3.89
C TYR A 240 2.06 -12.81 4.50
N ILE A 241 0.75 -12.88 4.34
CA ILE A 241 -0.18 -11.86 4.83
C ILE A 241 -1.27 -12.54 5.67
N GLU A 242 -1.44 -12.09 6.90
CA GLU A 242 -2.37 -12.68 7.86
C GLU A 242 -3.34 -11.65 8.44
N GLY A 243 -4.62 -12.04 8.53
CA GLY A 243 -5.63 -11.23 9.21
C GLY A 243 -7.01 -11.85 9.22
N SER A 244 -8.01 -11.09 9.67
CA SER A 244 -9.38 -11.56 9.85
C SER A 244 -10.38 -10.84 8.94
N VAL A 245 -10.57 -9.54 9.15
CA VAL A 245 -11.55 -8.71 8.44
C VAL A 245 -10.82 -7.64 7.65
N ASP A 246 -11.14 -7.52 6.36
CA ASP A 246 -10.63 -6.51 5.43
C ASP A 246 -9.10 -6.40 5.48
N PHE A 247 -8.41 -7.51 5.66
CA PHE A 247 -7.01 -7.47 6.07
C PHE A 247 -6.03 -7.11 4.96
N ILE A 248 -6.50 -7.02 3.70
CA ILE A 248 -5.86 -6.31 2.60
C ILE A 248 -6.86 -5.27 2.05
N PHE A 249 -6.61 -3.99 2.26
CA PHE A 249 -7.59 -2.95 1.93
C PHE A 249 -6.94 -1.65 1.44
N GLY A 250 -7.71 -0.84 0.71
CA GLY A 250 -7.25 0.43 0.16
C GLY A 250 -7.56 0.60 -1.34
N ASN A 251 -6.88 1.55 -1.99
CA ASN A 251 -7.12 1.90 -3.40
C ASN A 251 -5.83 1.90 -4.25
N ALA A 252 -4.81 1.12 -3.88
CA ALA A 252 -3.62 0.97 -4.70
C ALA A 252 -3.88 0.16 -5.99
N LEU A 253 -2.93 0.23 -6.93
CA LEU A 253 -2.78 -0.70 -8.04
C LEU A 253 -1.69 -1.71 -7.66
N SER A 254 -2.08 -2.91 -7.26
CA SER A 254 -1.15 -3.85 -6.64
C SER A 254 -1.20 -5.23 -7.24
N LEU A 255 -0.01 -5.80 -7.43
CA LEU A 255 0.20 -7.19 -7.80
C LEU A 255 0.78 -7.96 -6.61
N PHE A 256 0.09 -9.02 -6.22
CA PHE A 256 0.53 -10.02 -5.26
C PHE A 256 0.85 -11.29 -6.05
N GLU A 257 2.13 -11.66 -6.09
CA GLU A 257 2.63 -12.82 -6.83
C GLU A 257 3.28 -13.80 -5.85
N ASP A 258 2.98 -15.09 -5.99
CA ASP A 258 3.52 -16.16 -5.15
C ASP A 258 3.30 -15.93 -3.64
N CYS A 259 2.25 -15.19 -3.27
CA CYS A 259 1.98 -14.85 -1.88
C CYS A 259 1.14 -15.92 -1.18
N HIS A 260 1.37 -16.08 0.13
CA HIS A 260 0.52 -16.88 1.00
C HIS A 260 -0.35 -15.95 1.85
N VAL A 261 -1.66 -16.02 1.62
CA VAL A 261 -2.67 -15.23 2.32
C VAL A 261 -3.40 -16.15 3.31
N HIS A 262 -3.35 -15.81 4.60
CA HIS A 262 -3.83 -16.68 5.68
C HIS A 262 -4.86 -15.98 6.56
N ALA A 263 -6.10 -16.47 6.53
CA ALA A 263 -7.16 -15.96 7.38
C ALA A 263 -7.09 -16.54 8.80
N ILE A 264 -7.18 -15.68 9.80
CA ILE A 264 -7.31 -16.04 11.23
C ILE A 264 -8.67 -15.61 11.78
N ALA A 265 -9.69 -15.62 10.92
CA ALA A 265 -11.05 -15.29 11.33
C ALA A 265 -11.60 -16.37 12.28
N ARG A 266 -12.37 -15.94 13.28
CA ARG A 266 -13.03 -16.86 14.24
C ARG A 266 -14.37 -17.35 13.71
N ASP A 267 -15.21 -16.42 13.25
CA ASP A 267 -16.55 -16.72 12.74
C ASP A 267 -16.61 -16.47 11.24
N TYR A 268 -16.50 -15.20 10.84
CA TYR A 268 -16.42 -14.78 9.45
C TYR A 268 -15.36 -13.70 9.26
N GLY A 269 -14.86 -13.59 8.04
CA GLY A 269 -13.82 -12.65 7.66
C GLY A 269 -13.97 -12.17 6.22
N ALA A 270 -13.06 -11.28 5.83
CA ALA A 270 -12.93 -10.86 4.45
C ALA A 270 -11.46 -10.64 4.12
N LEU A 271 -11.01 -11.23 3.02
CA LEU A 271 -9.64 -11.11 2.55
C LEU A 271 -9.35 -9.69 2.07
N THR A 272 -10.20 -9.18 1.17
CA THR A 272 -10.03 -7.84 0.59
C THR A 272 -11.15 -6.86 0.94
N ALA A 273 -10.80 -5.57 1.01
CA ALA A 273 -11.75 -4.46 0.92
C ALA A 273 -11.18 -3.36 0.02
N GLN A 274 -11.40 -3.50 -1.29
CA GLN A 274 -10.84 -2.59 -2.29
C GLN A 274 -11.75 -1.36 -2.47
N ASN A 275 -11.14 -0.17 -2.57
CA ASN A 275 -11.81 1.12 -2.44
C ASN A 275 -11.86 1.97 -3.73
N ARG A 276 -11.84 1.35 -4.90
CA ARG A 276 -11.95 2.04 -6.18
C ARG A 276 -13.31 2.72 -6.30
N GLN A 277 -13.31 4.00 -6.63
CA GLN A 277 -14.52 4.85 -6.60
C GLN A 277 -15.07 5.19 -7.98
N SER A 278 -14.34 4.94 -9.07
CA SER A 278 -14.81 5.20 -10.42
C SER A 278 -14.16 4.33 -11.48
N MET A 279 -14.81 4.19 -12.64
CA MET A 279 -14.25 3.54 -13.83
C MET A 279 -12.96 4.20 -14.35
N LEU A 280 -12.74 5.48 -14.02
CA LEU A 280 -11.57 6.25 -14.47
C LEU A 280 -10.31 5.96 -13.64
N GLU A 281 -10.48 5.41 -12.43
CA GLU A 281 -9.35 4.96 -11.62
C GLU A 281 -8.79 3.67 -12.19
N ASP A 282 -7.47 3.62 -12.38
CA ASP A 282 -6.77 2.40 -12.77
C ASP A 282 -6.12 1.73 -11.56
N THR A 283 -6.94 1.38 -10.57
CA THR A 283 -6.53 0.77 -9.30
C THR A 283 -7.18 -0.60 -9.14
N GLY A 284 -6.68 -1.42 -8.22
CA GLY A 284 -7.18 -2.77 -8.01
C GLY A 284 -6.12 -3.71 -7.46
N PHE A 285 -6.56 -4.85 -6.96
CA PHE A 285 -5.68 -5.88 -6.43
C PHE A 285 -5.69 -7.10 -7.34
N SER A 286 -4.52 -7.59 -7.73
CA SER A 286 -4.36 -8.81 -8.53
C SER A 286 -3.52 -9.81 -7.74
N PHE A 287 -4.06 -11.00 -7.53
CA PHE A 287 -3.38 -12.12 -6.87
C PHE A 287 -3.08 -13.19 -7.92
N VAL A 288 -1.81 -13.52 -8.13
CA VAL A 288 -1.35 -14.45 -9.15
C VAL A 288 -0.49 -15.53 -8.51
N ASN A 289 -0.83 -16.79 -8.75
CA ASN A 289 -0.13 -17.93 -8.18
C ASN A 289 -0.04 -17.90 -6.64
N CYS A 290 -1.06 -17.34 -6.00
CA CYS A 290 -1.12 -17.23 -4.55
C CYS A 290 -1.76 -18.47 -3.92
N ARG A 291 -1.70 -18.53 -2.58
CA ARG A 291 -2.43 -19.50 -1.78
C ARG A 291 -3.31 -18.79 -0.75
N VAL A 292 -4.59 -19.08 -0.71
CA VAL A 292 -5.54 -18.62 0.32
C VAL A 292 -5.89 -19.79 1.22
N THR A 293 -5.64 -19.63 2.52
CA THR A 293 -5.86 -20.65 3.56
C THR A 293 -6.38 -19.98 4.83
N GLY A 294 -6.72 -20.75 5.85
CA GLY A 294 -6.98 -20.18 7.18
C GLY A 294 -8.11 -20.84 7.94
N SER A 295 -8.76 -20.05 8.78
CA SER A 295 -9.91 -20.46 9.59
C SER A 295 -11.09 -19.49 9.43
N GLY A 296 -12.28 -19.96 9.84
CA GLY A 296 -13.53 -19.22 9.76
C GLY A 296 -14.12 -19.19 8.34
N ALA A 297 -15.30 -18.59 8.19
CA ALA A 297 -15.93 -18.40 6.88
C ALA A 297 -15.40 -17.12 6.20
N LEU A 298 -14.75 -17.24 5.05
CA LEU A 298 -14.04 -16.14 4.42
C LEU A 298 -14.72 -15.66 3.14
N TYR A 299 -15.00 -14.36 3.04
CA TYR A 299 -15.23 -13.70 1.76
C TYR A 299 -13.89 -13.39 1.08
N LEU A 300 -13.79 -13.60 -0.23
CA LEU A 300 -12.66 -13.14 -1.04
C LEU A 300 -12.52 -11.62 -1.01
N GLY A 301 -13.65 -10.92 -0.91
CA GLY A 301 -13.65 -9.48 -0.74
C GLY A 301 -15.00 -8.89 -0.43
N ARG A 302 -14.96 -7.68 0.10
CA ARG A 302 -16.13 -6.82 0.24
C ARG A 302 -15.90 -5.51 -0.51
N ALA A 303 -16.89 -5.08 -1.27
CA ALA A 303 -16.77 -3.88 -2.11
C ALA A 303 -16.85 -2.60 -1.26
N TRP A 304 -15.72 -2.15 -0.70
CA TRP A 304 -15.66 -0.90 0.07
C TRP A 304 -15.93 0.32 -0.84
N GLY A 305 -15.31 0.33 -2.02
CA GLY A 305 -15.59 1.28 -3.09
C GLY A 305 -16.67 0.79 -4.06
N THR A 306 -17.36 1.72 -4.72
CA THR A 306 -18.46 1.42 -5.65
C THR A 306 -18.00 0.77 -6.96
N PHE A 307 -16.71 0.83 -7.27
CA PHE A 307 -16.09 0.22 -8.45
C PHE A 307 -14.96 -0.74 -8.06
N SER A 308 -15.09 -1.36 -6.88
CA SER A 308 -14.11 -2.28 -6.29
C SER A 308 -13.61 -3.30 -7.31
N ARG A 309 -12.28 -3.44 -7.44
CA ARG A 309 -11.67 -4.34 -8.44
C ARG A 309 -10.62 -5.25 -7.81
N VAL A 310 -10.90 -6.55 -7.78
CA VAL A 310 -10.01 -7.59 -7.26
C VAL A 310 -10.04 -8.79 -8.19
N VAL A 311 -8.87 -9.34 -8.52
CA VAL A 311 -8.70 -10.50 -9.39
C VAL A 311 -7.85 -11.55 -8.70
N PHE A 312 -8.29 -12.80 -8.74
CA PHE A 312 -7.50 -13.97 -8.34
C PHE A 312 -7.28 -14.85 -9.56
N ALA A 313 -6.03 -15.12 -9.90
CA ALA A 313 -5.63 -15.96 -11.02
C ALA A 313 -4.64 -17.03 -10.54
N TYR A 314 -4.83 -18.27 -11.00
CA TYR A 314 -3.98 -19.43 -10.64
C TYR A 314 -3.78 -19.59 -9.13
N THR A 315 -4.76 -19.15 -8.33
CA THR A 315 -4.66 -19.09 -6.88
C THR A 315 -5.37 -20.27 -6.25
N TYR A 316 -4.68 -21.04 -5.41
CA TYR A 316 -5.31 -22.07 -4.58
C TYR A 316 -6.15 -21.41 -3.49
N MET A 317 -7.33 -21.96 -3.20
CA MET A 317 -8.22 -21.51 -2.14
C MET A 317 -8.72 -22.71 -1.32
N ASP A 318 -8.57 -22.65 0.00
CA ASP A 318 -9.16 -23.64 0.92
C ASP A 318 -10.69 -23.62 0.91
N ASP A 319 -11.29 -24.66 1.51
CA ASP A 319 -12.74 -24.82 1.70
C ASP A 319 -13.36 -23.82 2.71
N ILE A 320 -12.57 -22.87 3.22
CA ILE A 320 -13.04 -21.77 4.06
C ILE A 320 -13.75 -20.66 3.27
N ILE A 321 -13.62 -20.65 1.94
CA ILE A 321 -14.25 -19.62 1.10
C ILE A 321 -15.76 -19.83 1.07
N ILE A 322 -16.50 -18.80 1.46
CA ILE A 322 -17.97 -18.80 1.37
C ILE A 322 -18.35 -19.02 -0.10
N PRO A 323 -19.29 -19.93 -0.45
CA PRO A 323 -19.62 -20.23 -1.85
C PRO A 323 -20.05 -19.02 -2.69
N ARG A 324 -20.65 -18.00 -2.06
CA ARG A 324 -20.98 -16.71 -2.71
C ARG A 324 -19.72 -15.94 -3.17
N GLY A 325 -18.58 -16.17 -2.51
CA GLY A 325 -17.28 -15.55 -2.77
C GLY A 325 -17.17 -14.11 -2.27
N TRP A 326 -18.16 -13.27 -2.55
CA TRP A 326 -18.08 -11.81 -2.40
C TRP A 326 -19.25 -11.23 -1.62
N TYR A 327 -19.03 -10.06 -1.01
CA TYR A 327 -20.06 -9.30 -0.31
C TYR A 327 -20.13 -7.86 -0.80
N ASN A 328 -21.32 -7.43 -1.23
CA ASN A 328 -21.58 -6.11 -1.83
C ASN A 328 -21.71 -4.97 -0.80
N TRP A 329 -21.29 -5.18 0.44
CA TRP A 329 -21.45 -4.21 1.54
C TRP A 329 -22.93 -3.87 1.88
N GLY A 330 -23.88 -4.70 1.45
CA GLY A 330 -25.32 -4.43 1.61
C GLY A 330 -25.88 -3.44 0.57
N ASP A 331 -25.10 -3.08 -0.44
CA ASP A 331 -25.47 -2.14 -1.49
C ASP A 331 -25.50 -2.86 -2.86
N PRO A 332 -26.68 -3.12 -3.44
CA PRO A 332 -26.81 -3.79 -4.73
C PRO A 332 -26.09 -3.08 -5.88
N ASN A 333 -25.82 -1.77 -5.77
CA ASN A 333 -25.10 -1.03 -6.81
C ASN A 333 -23.61 -1.40 -6.89
N ARG A 334 -23.10 -2.20 -5.95
CA ARG A 334 -21.70 -2.65 -5.87
C ARG A 334 -21.50 -4.09 -6.34
N GLU A 335 -22.50 -4.68 -6.98
CA GLU A 335 -22.42 -6.02 -7.59
C GLU A 335 -21.92 -6.00 -9.04
N LEU A 336 -21.83 -4.82 -9.66
CA LEU A 336 -21.55 -4.61 -11.08
C LEU A 336 -20.06 -4.53 -11.43
#